data_AF-A0A0S8H4S5-F1
#
_entry.id   AF-A0A0S8H4S5-F1
#
_cell.length_a   1.000
_cell.length_b   1.000
_cell.length_c   1.000
_cell.angle_alpha   90.00
_cell.angle_beta   90.00
_cell.angle_gamma   90.00
#
_symmetry.space_group_name_H-M   'P 1'
#
loop_
_entity.id
_entity.type
_entity.pdbx_description
1 polymer ?
#
loop_
_entity_poly.entity_id
_entity_poly.type
_entity_poly.pdbx_seq_one_letter_code
_entity_poly.pdbx_strand_id
1 'polypeptide(L)'
;MYFPRLSRRDTSCARFAARVGFTLAELLVTLTLGGIVVGSMVSFFVIQTKSSRLASTRIEAVQRARFAAEILRRETSLAGAGIPGAQPLVVFAGANDFVFSADLSSSTPGDRIAVYELPEAPLAETEGADSGSITLPNGAIYPQRWYGPNRTPGPAETIRFSFVSQGDGTHALTRAVNAQVEDTLVRGLERLEGRDFLSYRILQDDGELRDLTTLPIWHAAPFHESIADTGTSALTDSIKLVEIAFKVKVRGRRPEQSVERSFAMAVGLRNAGLVRNAACGDPPQLGVTPTAELSGLEPPSVTVSWPPAIDELSGELDVRQYTLYRRELSEPVPRPIASLPPSPELPSYTYVDTDVEVGKSYIYLLGATDCTPAQSELAASAVVLIAAPGD
;
A
#
# COMPACT_ATOMS: atom_id res chain seq x y z
N MET A 1 103.48 9.11 -36.55
CA MET A 1 102.76 9.30 -37.83
C MET A 1 102.15 10.71 -37.78
N TYR A 2 102.88 11.78 -38.08
CA TYR A 2 103.24 12.37 -39.38
C TYR A 2 102.09 12.59 -40.37
N PHE A 3 101.76 13.88 -40.50
CA PHE A 3 100.91 14.72 -41.37
C PHE A 3 100.83 14.33 -42.87
N PRO A 4 99.88 14.87 -43.71
CA PRO A 4 99.58 16.31 -43.75
C PRO A 4 98.16 16.83 -44.07
N ARG A 5 98.05 18.13 -43.74
CA ARG A 5 97.06 19.14 -44.14
C ARG A 5 96.97 19.33 -45.65
N LEU A 6 95.78 19.79 -46.08
CA LEU A 6 95.43 20.98 -46.90
C LEU A 6 94.01 20.69 -47.46
N SER A 7 93.08 21.61 -47.71
CA SER A 7 93.11 23.06 -47.93
C SER A 7 91.65 23.52 -48.16
N ARG A 8 91.27 24.72 -47.68
CA ARG A 8 90.31 25.71 -48.26
C ARG A 8 88.93 25.24 -48.75
N ARG A 9 87.85 26.01 -48.71
CA ARG A 9 87.42 27.32 -48.18
C ARG A 9 85.94 27.40 -48.62
N ASP A 10 85.22 28.37 -48.05
CA ASP A 10 83.99 28.94 -48.62
C ASP A 10 82.72 28.05 -48.46
N THR A 11 81.56 28.54 -48.06
CA THR A 11 81.11 29.91 -47.87
C THR A 11 79.90 29.86 -46.93
N SER A 12 79.92 30.72 -45.94
CA SER A 12 78.75 31.19 -45.21
C SER A 12 77.67 31.69 -46.18
N CYS A 13 76.55 30.97 -46.27
CA CYS A 13 75.29 31.53 -46.69
C CYS A 13 74.25 31.22 -45.60
N ALA A 14 74.41 31.89 -44.46
CA ALA A 14 73.26 32.17 -43.62
C ALA A 14 72.35 33.09 -44.44
N ARG A 15 71.40 32.50 -45.16
CA ARG A 15 70.23 33.23 -45.64
C ARG A 15 69.58 33.81 -44.39
N PHE A 16 69.85 35.09 -44.11
CA PHE A 16 68.85 35.93 -43.49
C PHE A 16 67.64 35.82 -44.41
N ALA A 17 66.74 34.89 -44.08
CA ALA A 17 65.39 34.94 -44.58
C ALA A 17 64.91 36.34 -44.22
N ALA A 18 64.84 37.20 -45.24
CA ALA A 18 64.27 38.53 -45.09
C ALA A 18 62.94 38.31 -44.37
N ARG A 19 62.80 38.85 -43.15
CA ARG A 19 61.52 38.86 -42.48
C ARG A 19 60.65 39.79 -43.31
N VAL A 20 59.93 39.20 -44.26
CA VAL A 20 58.91 39.88 -45.05
C VAL A 20 57.85 40.29 -44.03
N GLY A 21 57.81 41.58 -43.69
CA GLY A 21 56.77 42.12 -42.84
C GLY A 21 55.43 42.00 -43.55
N PHE A 22 54.36 41.81 -42.79
CA PHE A 22 53.00 41.77 -43.35
C PHE A 22 52.65 43.10 -44.00
N THR A 23 52.05 43.03 -45.19
CA THR A 23 51.45 44.21 -45.79
C THR A 23 50.21 44.63 -45.00
N LEU A 24 49.88 45.92 -45.00
CA LEU A 24 48.69 46.44 -44.32
C LEU A 24 47.40 45.76 -44.84
N ALA A 25 47.38 45.41 -46.13
CA ALA A 25 46.29 44.66 -46.76
C ALA A 25 46.18 43.22 -46.23
N GLU A 26 47.28 42.47 -46.09
CA GLU A 26 47.25 41.12 -45.47
C GLU A 26 46.79 41.17 -44.02
N LEU A 27 47.21 42.19 -43.26
CA LEU A 27 46.81 42.35 -41.88
C LEU A 27 45.29 42.62 -41.77
N LEU A 28 44.73 43.37 -42.71
CA LEU A 28 43.29 43.63 -42.78
C LEU A 28 42.50 42.36 -43.19
N VAL A 29 43.00 41.59 -44.17
CA VAL A 29 42.38 40.33 -44.60
C VAL A 29 42.45 39.26 -43.48
N THR A 30 43.58 39.14 -42.79
CA THR A 30 43.71 38.17 -41.68
C THR A 30 42.82 38.52 -40.49
N LEU A 31 42.71 39.80 -40.14
CA LEU A 31 41.80 40.25 -39.08
C LEU A 31 40.33 40.02 -39.45
N THR A 32 39.94 40.28 -40.71
CA THR A 32 38.56 40.06 -41.16
C THR A 32 38.21 38.58 -41.19
N LEU A 33 39.07 37.72 -41.75
CA LEU A 33 38.86 36.27 -41.75
C LEU A 33 38.87 35.69 -40.32
N GLY A 34 39.82 36.13 -39.49
CA GLY A 34 39.88 35.75 -38.08
C GLY A 34 38.62 36.15 -37.32
N GLY A 35 38.10 37.35 -37.56
CA GLY A 35 36.84 37.84 -37.00
C GLY A 35 35.64 36.99 -37.39
N ILE A 36 35.56 36.57 -38.66
CA ILE A 36 34.49 35.67 -39.14
C ILE A 36 34.57 34.30 -38.46
N VAL A 37 35.77 33.71 -38.37
CA VAL A 37 35.97 32.40 -37.74
C VAL A 37 35.62 32.45 -36.25
N VAL A 38 36.17 33.41 -35.50
CA VAL A 38 35.88 33.56 -34.07
C VAL A 38 34.41 33.85 -33.85
N GLY A 39 33.80 34.73 -34.66
CA GLY A 39 32.37 35.01 -34.62
C GLY A 39 31.52 33.75 -34.79
N SER A 40 31.85 32.92 -35.78
CA SER A 40 31.14 31.66 -36.04
C SER A 40 31.29 30.65 -34.88
N MET A 41 32.48 30.53 -34.30
CA MET A 41 32.74 29.66 -33.15
C MET A 41 31.95 30.11 -31.92
N VAL A 42 31.91 31.42 -31.65
CA VAL A 42 31.14 31.98 -30.53
C VAL A 42 29.64 31.74 -30.75
N SER A 43 29.12 31.96 -31.96
CA SER A 43 27.71 31.69 -32.26
C SER A 43 27.36 30.21 -32.07
N PHE A 44 28.19 29.29 -32.58
CA PHE A 44 28.00 27.85 -32.39
C PHE A 44 27.99 27.48 -30.91
N PHE A 45 28.94 28.00 -30.12
CA PHE A 45 29.01 27.75 -28.69
C PHE A 45 27.76 28.25 -27.94
N VAL A 46 27.24 29.44 -28.29
CA VAL A 46 26.01 29.98 -27.71
C VAL A 46 24.80 29.10 -28.04
N ILE A 47 24.71 28.57 -29.26
CA ILE A 47 23.62 27.67 -29.66
C ILE A 47 23.75 26.32 -28.92
N GLN A 48 24.95 25.75 -28.85
CA GLN A 48 25.21 24.48 -28.18
C GLN A 48 24.90 24.56 -26.67
N THR A 49 25.32 25.63 -26.00
CA THR A 49 25.03 25.82 -24.56
C THR A 49 23.54 26.00 -24.28
N LYS A 50 22.80 26.70 -25.16
CA LYS A 50 21.33 26.80 -25.06
C LYS A 50 20.66 25.44 -25.25
N SER A 51 21.08 24.67 -26.26
CA SER A 51 20.54 23.33 -26.55
C SER A 51 20.80 22.35 -25.40
N SER A 52 22.04 22.33 -24.88
CA SER A 52 22.42 21.48 -23.74
C SER A 52 21.60 21.80 -22.48
N ARG A 53 21.34 23.07 -22.20
CA ARG A 53 20.48 23.47 -21.06
C ARG A 53 19.04 23.00 -21.25
N LEU A 54 18.46 23.21 -22.43
CA LEU A 54 17.10 22.76 -22.71
C LEU A 54 16.97 21.22 -22.59
N ALA A 55 17.98 20.49 -23.07
CA ALA A 55 18.04 19.04 -22.91
C ALA A 55 18.08 18.63 -21.43
N SER A 56 18.90 19.30 -20.61
CA SER A 56 18.96 19.07 -19.16
C SER A 56 17.61 19.31 -18.48
N THR A 57 16.96 20.45 -18.77
CA THR A 57 15.64 20.79 -18.21
C THR A 57 14.57 19.77 -18.60
N ARG A 58 14.63 19.25 -19.84
CA ARG A 58 13.71 18.19 -20.30
C ARG A 58 13.95 16.86 -19.58
N ILE A 59 15.20 16.48 -19.34
CA ILE A 59 15.54 15.26 -18.59
C ILE A 59 15.04 15.38 -17.15
N GLU A 60 15.27 16.52 -16.50
CA GLU A 60 14.81 16.81 -15.14
C GLU A 60 13.28 16.72 -15.03
N ALA A 61 12.54 17.31 -15.98
CA ALA A 61 11.08 17.23 -16.00
C ALA A 61 10.57 15.78 -16.10
N VAL A 62 11.21 14.95 -16.94
CA VAL A 62 10.84 13.54 -17.11
C VAL A 62 11.19 12.71 -15.87
N GLN A 63 12.36 12.94 -15.27
CA GLN A 63 12.77 12.23 -14.05
C GLN A 63 11.84 12.54 -12.88
N ARG A 64 11.51 13.83 -12.68
CA ARG A 64 10.55 14.26 -11.64
C ARG A 64 9.17 13.66 -11.86
N ALA A 65 8.67 13.68 -13.10
CA ALA A 65 7.37 13.10 -13.43
C ALA A 65 7.32 11.60 -13.15
N ARG A 66 8.36 10.86 -13.56
CA ARG A 66 8.46 9.41 -13.35
C ARG A 66 8.58 9.05 -11.87
N PHE A 67 9.39 9.79 -11.11
CA PHE A 67 9.55 9.56 -9.68
C PHE A 67 8.22 9.80 -8.94
N ALA A 68 7.55 10.93 -9.18
CA ALA A 68 6.24 11.22 -8.62
C ALA A 68 5.19 10.15 -8.99
N ALA A 69 5.18 9.72 -10.26
CA ALA A 69 4.27 8.70 -10.72
C ALA A 69 4.52 7.34 -10.05
N GLU A 70 5.78 6.91 -9.94
CA GLU A 70 6.09 5.59 -9.41
C GLU A 70 5.83 5.50 -7.90
N ILE A 71 6.18 6.54 -7.13
CA ILE A 71 5.92 6.55 -5.69
C ILE A 71 4.43 6.52 -5.38
N LEU A 72 3.64 7.37 -6.06
CA LEU A 72 2.19 7.41 -5.93
C LEU A 72 1.55 6.08 -6.37
N ARG A 73 1.97 5.54 -7.52
CA ARG A 73 1.42 4.26 -8.01
C ARG A 73 1.71 3.12 -7.06
N ARG A 74 2.96 3.00 -6.61
CA ARG A 74 3.42 1.90 -5.75
C ARG A 74 2.68 1.91 -4.44
N GLU A 75 2.72 3.02 -3.70
CA GLU A 75 2.20 3.04 -2.33
C GLU A 75 0.68 3.14 -2.29
N THR A 76 0.04 3.91 -3.18
CA THR A 76 -1.44 3.90 -3.27
C THR A 76 -1.98 2.51 -3.62
N SER A 77 -1.26 1.71 -4.43
CA SER A 77 -1.70 0.34 -4.74
C SER A 77 -1.64 -0.62 -3.55
N LEU A 78 -0.87 -0.26 -2.51
CA LEU A 78 -0.71 -1.01 -1.27
C LEU A 78 -1.69 -0.58 -0.18
N ALA A 79 -2.57 0.40 -0.44
CA ALA A 79 -3.59 0.78 0.52
C ALA A 79 -4.38 -0.44 0.98
N GLY A 80 -4.50 -0.60 2.30
CA GLY A 80 -5.15 -1.73 2.97
C GLY A 80 -4.32 -3.00 3.09
N ALA A 81 -3.03 -2.98 2.74
CA ALA A 81 -2.15 -4.12 3.01
C ALA A 81 -1.97 -4.28 4.52
N GLY A 82 -2.14 -5.49 5.06
CA GLY A 82 -1.85 -5.81 6.46
C GLY A 82 -2.65 -5.03 7.52
N ILE A 83 -3.73 -4.33 7.14
CA ILE A 83 -4.53 -3.58 8.10
C ILE A 83 -5.34 -4.54 9.00
N PRO A 84 -5.45 -4.28 10.32
CA PRO A 84 -6.39 -4.97 11.19
C PRO A 84 -7.82 -4.80 10.68
N GLY A 85 -8.67 -5.82 10.84
CA GLY A 85 -10.01 -5.87 10.22
C GLY A 85 -10.95 -4.69 10.54
N ALA A 86 -10.74 -3.99 11.65
CA ALA A 86 -11.56 -2.83 12.02
C ALA A 86 -10.96 -1.46 11.65
N GLN A 87 -9.71 -1.43 11.16
CA GLN A 87 -9.04 -0.19 10.77
C GLN A 87 -9.46 0.22 9.34
N PRO A 88 -9.89 1.48 9.13
CA PRO A 88 -10.29 1.96 7.81
C PRO A 88 -9.15 1.90 6.79
N LEU A 89 -9.45 1.36 5.60
CA LEU A 89 -8.50 1.30 4.48
C LEU A 89 -8.22 2.69 3.92
N VAL A 90 -9.28 3.39 3.48
CA VAL A 90 -9.19 4.80 3.08
C VAL A 90 -9.70 5.64 4.24
N VAL A 91 -8.84 6.51 4.74
CA VAL A 91 -9.17 7.40 5.86
C VAL A 91 -9.72 8.72 5.36
N PHE A 92 -9.14 9.26 4.29
CA PHE A 92 -9.54 10.54 3.70
C PHE A 92 -9.27 10.53 2.20
N ALA A 93 -10.25 11.00 1.42
CA ALA A 93 -10.13 11.19 -0.01
C ALA A 93 -10.60 12.60 -0.38
N GLY A 94 -9.67 13.44 -0.83
CA GLY A 94 -9.93 14.77 -1.35
C GLY A 94 -9.24 15.00 -2.69
N ALA A 95 -9.45 16.19 -3.28
CA ALA A 95 -8.89 16.56 -4.59
C ALA A 95 -7.37 16.77 -4.58
N ASN A 96 -6.78 17.05 -3.40
CA ASN A 96 -5.35 17.31 -3.20
C ASN A 96 -4.69 16.37 -2.20
N ASP A 97 -5.48 15.61 -1.44
CA ASP A 97 -4.99 14.81 -0.32
C ASP A 97 -5.61 13.43 -0.38
N PHE A 98 -4.78 12.41 -0.21
CA PHE A 98 -5.21 11.03 -0.08
C PHE A 98 -4.54 10.42 1.15
N VAL A 99 -5.36 9.93 2.08
CA VAL A 99 -4.91 9.32 3.33
C VAL A 99 -5.47 7.91 3.41
N PHE A 100 -4.60 6.94 3.64
CA PHE A 100 -4.96 5.53 3.71
C PHE A 100 -4.12 4.82 4.77
N SER A 101 -4.62 3.68 5.24
CA SER A 101 -3.88 2.79 6.15
C SER A 101 -3.25 1.65 5.37
N ALA A 102 -2.03 1.27 5.73
CA ALA A 102 -1.37 0.05 5.26
C ALA A 102 -0.24 -0.27 6.23
N ASP A 103 0.02 -1.55 6.48
CA ASP A 103 1.22 -2.07 7.14
C ASP A 103 2.35 -2.14 6.10
N LEU A 104 2.99 -0.99 5.86
CA LEU A 104 4.00 -0.83 4.83
C LEU A 104 5.34 -1.36 5.30
N SER A 105 5.71 -1.07 6.55
CA SER A 105 7.04 -1.39 7.08
C SER A 105 6.99 -1.92 8.49
N SER A 106 7.75 -2.98 8.74
CA SER A 106 7.92 -3.55 10.08
C SER A 106 9.39 -3.58 10.48
N SER A 107 9.68 -3.22 11.73
CA SER A 107 11.00 -3.40 12.34
C SER A 107 11.18 -4.79 12.95
N THR A 108 10.13 -5.63 12.93
CA THR A 108 10.12 -6.97 13.51
C THR A 108 10.68 -7.99 12.51
N PRO A 109 11.78 -8.70 12.83
CA PRO A 109 12.35 -9.70 11.93
C PRO A 109 11.38 -10.85 11.64
N GLY A 110 11.17 -11.17 10.35
CA GLY A 110 10.30 -12.26 9.93
C GLY A 110 8.81 -11.94 9.92
N ASP A 111 8.44 -10.66 10.02
CA ASP A 111 7.07 -10.22 9.80
C ASP A 111 6.62 -10.54 8.36
N ARG A 112 5.52 -11.29 8.24
CA ARG A 112 4.96 -11.74 6.96
C ARG A 112 3.76 -10.92 6.50
N ILE A 113 3.29 -10.01 7.35
CA ILE A 113 2.10 -9.19 7.10
C ILE A 113 2.51 -7.87 6.46
N ALA A 114 3.56 -7.24 7.02
CA ALA A 114 4.13 -6.02 6.48
C ALA A 114 4.68 -6.19 5.06
N VAL A 115 4.58 -5.12 4.25
CA VAL A 115 5.10 -5.15 2.88
C VAL A 115 6.64 -5.19 2.84
N TYR A 116 7.29 -4.48 3.75
CA TYR A 116 8.75 -4.39 3.85
C TYR A 116 9.23 -4.65 5.28
N GLU A 117 10.31 -5.42 5.42
CA GLU A 117 11.03 -5.56 6.68
C GLU A 117 12.19 -4.54 6.70
N LEU A 118 12.15 -3.62 7.66
CA LEU A 118 13.14 -2.56 7.88
C LEU A 118 13.60 -2.59 9.35
N PRO A 119 14.57 -3.46 9.72
CA PRO A 119 14.97 -3.67 11.11
C PRO A 119 15.50 -2.43 11.85
N GLU A 120 15.94 -1.41 11.11
CA GLU A 120 16.48 -0.15 11.65
C GLU A 120 15.48 1.02 11.59
N ALA A 121 14.26 0.80 11.09
CA ALA A 121 13.27 1.86 10.98
C ALA A 121 12.72 2.24 12.37
N PRO A 122 12.45 3.53 12.62
CA PRO A 122 11.91 3.97 13.90
C PRO A 122 10.47 3.47 14.09
N LEU A 123 10.07 3.24 15.34
CA LEU A 123 8.71 2.79 15.67
C LEU A 123 7.64 3.75 15.13
N ALA A 124 7.90 5.05 15.13
CA ALA A 124 6.96 6.03 14.63
C ALA A 124 6.68 5.95 13.11
N GLU A 125 7.49 5.19 12.37
CA GLU A 125 7.31 4.87 10.94
C GLU A 125 6.92 3.41 10.67
N THR A 126 6.90 2.54 11.69
CA THR A 126 6.61 1.10 11.55
C THR A 126 5.46 0.59 12.41
N GLU A 127 4.92 1.44 13.29
CA GLU A 127 3.69 1.19 14.02
C GLU A 127 2.61 2.17 13.54
N GLY A 128 1.36 1.80 13.73
CA GLY A 128 0.21 2.66 13.49
C GLY A 128 0.24 3.95 14.30
N ALA A 129 -0.61 4.89 13.92
CA ALA A 129 -0.70 6.16 14.63
C ALA A 129 -1.38 6.00 16.01
N ASP A 130 -0.93 6.77 16.99
CA ASP A 130 -1.61 6.91 18.28
C ASP A 130 -3.01 7.50 18.11
N SER A 131 -3.96 7.07 18.94
CA SER A 131 -5.32 7.62 18.94
C SER A 131 -5.30 9.15 19.05
N GLY A 132 -5.85 9.80 18.04
CA GLY A 132 -6.02 11.24 17.94
C GLY A 132 -4.77 12.04 17.59
N SER A 133 -3.70 11.38 17.16
CA SER A 133 -2.42 12.02 16.85
C SER A 133 -2.37 12.74 15.50
N ILE A 134 -3.28 12.44 14.57
CA ILE A 134 -3.30 13.01 13.22
C ILE A 134 -4.51 13.93 13.05
N THR A 135 -4.26 15.12 12.52
CA THR A 135 -5.30 16.02 12.00
C THR A 135 -5.41 15.85 10.49
N LEU A 136 -6.57 15.40 10.03
CA LEU A 136 -6.90 15.25 8.61
C LEU A 136 -7.06 16.64 7.95
N PRO A 137 -6.99 16.72 6.60
CA PRO A 137 -7.07 17.99 5.88
C PRO A 137 -8.38 18.80 6.11
N ASN A 138 -9.48 18.13 6.45
CA ASN A 138 -10.74 18.76 6.83
C ASN A 138 -10.83 19.18 8.32
N GLY A 139 -9.77 18.98 9.10
CA GLY A 139 -9.71 19.26 10.54
C GLY A 139 -10.22 18.11 11.43
N ALA A 140 -10.70 17.01 10.87
CA ALA A 140 -11.07 15.84 11.67
C ALA A 140 -9.84 15.18 12.29
N ILE A 141 -10.04 14.49 13.41
CA ILE A 141 -8.98 13.82 14.15
C ILE A 141 -9.02 12.33 13.84
N TYR A 142 -7.84 11.73 13.64
CA TYR A 142 -7.64 10.32 13.35
C TYR A 142 -6.34 9.80 13.99
N PRO A 143 -6.21 8.52 14.30
CA PRO A 143 -7.27 7.55 14.56
C PRO A 143 -8.24 8.01 15.65
N GLN A 144 -9.49 7.55 15.65
CA GLN A 144 -10.41 7.83 16.76
C GLN A 144 -10.25 6.84 17.93
N ARG A 145 -9.46 5.78 17.74
CA ARG A 145 -9.10 4.79 18.74
C ARG A 145 -7.79 4.09 18.35
N TRP A 146 -7.29 3.27 19.26
CA TRP A 146 -6.22 2.32 19.00
C TRP A 146 -6.73 1.09 18.24
N TYR A 147 -5.97 0.63 17.25
CA TYR A 147 -6.25 -0.56 16.45
C TYR A 147 -5.37 -1.77 16.81
N GLY A 148 -4.47 -1.62 17.78
CA GLY A 148 -3.70 -2.72 18.36
C GLY A 148 -4.35 -3.31 19.63
N PRO A 149 -3.87 -4.47 20.09
CA PRO A 149 -4.33 -5.08 21.33
C PRO A 149 -4.05 -4.17 22.54
N ASN A 150 -4.84 -4.29 23.61
CA ASN A 150 -4.58 -3.57 24.88
C ASN A 150 -4.41 -2.03 24.77
N ARG A 151 -5.08 -1.39 23.80
CA ARG A 151 -5.01 0.06 23.55
C ARG A 151 -3.61 0.55 23.11
N THR A 152 -2.90 -0.26 22.35
CA THR A 152 -1.65 0.14 21.68
C THR A 152 -1.90 0.53 20.22
N PRO A 153 -0.98 1.26 19.58
CA PRO A 153 -0.97 1.37 18.13
C PRO A 153 -1.12 0.00 17.44
N GLY A 154 -1.86 -0.04 16.34
CA GLY A 154 -1.95 -1.22 15.48
C GLY A 154 -0.69 -1.35 14.61
N PRO A 155 -0.53 -2.43 13.84
CA PRO A 155 0.61 -2.59 12.93
C PRO A 155 0.57 -1.63 11.74
N ALA A 156 -0.62 -1.24 11.27
CA ALA A 156 -0.74 -0.46 10.03
C ALA A 156 -0.56 1.05 10.22
N GLU A 157 0.39 1.62 9.50
CA GLU A 157 0.66 3.04 9.46
C GLU A 157 -0.41 3.82 8.69
N THR A 158 -0.57 5.10 9.03
CA THR A 158 -1.41 6.03 8.28
C THR A 158 -0.55 6.83 7.32
N ILE A 159 -0.70 6.60 6.01
CA ILE A 159 0.09 7.26 4.97
C ILE A 159 -0.74 8.37 4.34
N ARG A 160 -0.15 9.56 4.23
CA ARG A 160 -0.76 10.72 3.57
C ARG A 160 0.09 11.18 2.41
N PHE A 161 -0.52 11.30 1.23
CA PHE A 161 0.00 12.09 0.12
C PHE A 161 -0.78 13.39 -0.02
N SER A 162 -0.04 14.50 -0.15
CA SER A 162 -0.63 15.84 -0.25
C SER A 162 0.00 16.64 -1.37
N PHE A 163 -0.83 17.34 -2.15
CA PHE A 163 -0.43 18.31 -3.16
C PHE A 163 -0.52 19.72 -2.56
N VAL A 164 0.58 20.17 -1.94
CA VAL A 164 0.64 21.43 -1.18
C VAL A 164 1.02 22.60 -2.10
N SER A 165 0.18 23.63 -2.17
CA SER A 165 0.44 24.83 -2.97
C SER A 165 1.72 25.56 -2.53
N GLN A 166 2.52 26.00 -3.49
CA GLN A 166 3.74 26.81 -3.28
C GLN A 166 3.49 28.31 -3.48
N GLY A 167 2.25 28.72 -3.73
CA GLY A 167 1.87 30.12 -3.92
C GLY A 167 2.16 30.71 -5.30
N ASP A 168 2.88 29.98 -6.17
CA ASP A 168 3.28 30.43 -7.51
C ASP A 168 2.54 29.70 -8.64
N GLY A 169 1.39 29.10 -8.31
CA GLY A 169 0.61 28.23 -9.20
C GLY A 169 1.10 26.78 -9.25
N THR A 170 2.25 26.46 -8.65
CA THR A 170 2.76 25.10 -8.53
C THR A 170 2.53 24.50 -7.15
N HIS A 171 2.67 23.19 -7.04
CA HIS A 171 2.46 22.39 -5.85
C HIS A 171 3.70 21.51 -5.59
N ALA A 172 3.93 21.20 -4.32
CA ALA A 172 4.78 20.11 -3.89
C ALA A 172 3.93 18.86 -3.67
N LEU A 173 4.43 17.70 -4.10
CA LEU A 173 3.98 16.42 -3.58
C LEU A 173 4.72 16.17 -2.28
N THR A 174 3.97 16.08 -1.18
CA THR A 174 4.48 15.69 0.13
C THR A 174 3.95 14.32 0.53
N ARG A 175 4.69 13.64 1.40
CA ARG A 175 4.32 12.37 2.03
C ARG A 175 4.51 12.47 3.53
N ALA A 176 3.57 11.96 4.30
CA ALA A 176 3.69 11.79 5.74
C ALA A 176 3.32 10.36 6.13
N VAL A 177 3.96 9.84 7.19
CA VAL A 177 3.60 8.59 7.86
C VAL A 177 3.20 8.93 9.28
N ASN A 178 2.02 8.48 9.69
CA ASN A 178 1.42 8.79 10.98
C ASN A 178 1.41 10.31 11.26
N ALA A 179 1.81 10.71 12.47
CA ALA A 179 1.95 12.10 12.89
C ALA A 179 3.35 12.70 12.60
N GLN A 180 4.17 12.04 11.77
CA GLN A 180 5.50 12.54 11.42
C GLN A 180 5.43 13.78 10.53
N VAL A 181 6.55 14.51 10.50
CA VAL A 181 6.73 15.68 9.62
C VAL A 181 6.60 15.24 8.16
N GLU A 182 5.94 16.08 7.36
CA GLU A 182 5.80 15.81 5.93
C GLU A 182 7.12 15.97 5.16
N ASP A 183 7.47 14.95 4.40
CA ASP A 183 8.60 14.98 3.47
C ASP A 183 8.18 15.50 2.10
N THR A 184 8.91 16.48 1.57
CA THR A 184 8.70 16.92 0.20
C THR A 184 9.39 15.99 -0.79
N LEU A 185 8.60 15.25 -1.56
CA LEU A 185 9.10 14.32 -2.56
C LEU A 185 9.44 15.01 -3.89
N VAL A 186 8.51 15.82 -4.41
CA VAL A 186 8.65 16.50 -5.71
C VAL A 186 8.06 17.90 -5.64
N ARG A 187 8.65 18.85 -6.39
CA ARG A 187 8.15 20.23 -6.53
C ARG A 187 7.87 20.57 -7.99
N GLY A 188 7.08 21.63 -8.21
CA GLY A 188 6.78 22.15 -9.54
C GLY A 188 5.66 21.38 -10.23
N LEU A 189 4.67 20.90 -9.47
CA LEU A 189 3.50 20.20 -10.00
C LEU A 189 2.35 21.18 -10.23
N GLU A 190 1.70 21.10 -11.37
CA GLU A 190 0.50 21.88 -11.71
C GLU A 190 -0.64 20.90 -12.00
N ARG A 191 -1.88 21.33 -11.75
CA ARG A 191 -3.06 20.56 -12.16
C ARG A 191 -3.13 20.50 -13.68
N LEU A 192 -3.72 19.42 -14.21
CA LEU A 192 -4.12 19.38 -15.61
C LEU A 192 -5.41 20.17 -15.81
N GLU A 193 -5.57 20.77 -16.98
CA GLU A 193 -6.76 21.56 -17.28
C GLU A 193 -8.03 20.71 -17.15
N GLY A 194 -8.99 21.20 -16.37
CA GLY A 194 -10.25 20.49 -16.11
C GLY A 194 -10.15 19.23 -15.23
N ARG A 195 -9.00 18.95 -14.60
CA ARG A 195 -8.82 17.81 -13.69
C ARG A 195 -8.20 18.22 -12.36
N ASP A 196 -8.69 17.64 -11.28
CA ASP A 196 -8.02 17.68 -9.99
C ASP A 196 -6.78 16.78 -9.98
N PHE A 197 -5.92 16.93 -8.96
CA PHE A 197 -4.77 16.03 -8.81
C PHE A 197 -5.21 14.60 -8.57
N LEU A 198 -6.29 14.45 -7.81
CA LEU A 198 -6.86 13.20 -7.37
C LEU A 198 -8.35 13.17 -7.66
N SER A 199 -8.81 12.12 -8.32
CA SER A 199 -10.23 11.79 -8.48
C SER A 199 -10.44 10.30 -8.25
N TYR A 200 -11.65 9.89 -7.89
CA TYR A 200 -11.90 8.55 -7.35
C TYR A 200 -13.04 7.87 -8.09
N ARG A 201 -12.93 6.55 -8.25
CA ARG A 201 -14.04 5.71 -8.71
C ARG A 201 -14.41 4.70 -7.65
N ILE A 202 -15.71 4.61 -7.41
CA ILE A 202 -16.31 3.68 -6.46
C ILE A 202 -17.03 2.56 -7.18
N LEU A 203 -17.08 1.38 -6.57
CA LEU A 203 -17.93 0.29 -7.00
C LEU A 203 -19.36 0.54 -6.49
N GLN A 204 -20.33 0.46 -7.38
CA GLN A 204 -21.76 0.55 -7.05
C GLN A 204 -22.36 -0.84 -6.83
N ASP A 205 -23.58 -0.90 -6.29
CA ASP A 205 -24.29 -2.16 -6.01
C ASP A 205 -24.55 -3.00 -7.27
N ASP A 206 -24.61 -2.36 -8.44
CA ASP A 206 -24.73 -3.00 -9.75
C ASP A 206 -23.41 -3.60 -10.28
N GLY A 207 -22.31 -3.44 -9.53
CA GLY A 207 -20.97 -3.89 -9.90
C GLY A 207 -20.23 -2.97 -10.87
N GLU A 208 -20.80 -1.81 -11.23
CA GLU A 208 -20.16 -0.84 -12.13
C GLU A 208 -19.30 0.17 -11.36
N LEU A 209 -18.22 0.62 -12.01
CA LEU A 209 -17.37 1.69 -11.48
C LEU A 209 -17.91 3.06 -11.89
N ARG A 210 -18.12 3.96 -10.92
CA ARG A 210 -18.58 5.33 -11.18
C ARG A 210 -17.70 6.36 -10.51
N ASP A 211 -17.57 7.51 -11.15
CA ASP A 211 -16.83 8.66 -10.62
C ASP A 211 -17.51 9.20 -9.36
N LEU A 212 -16.70 9.41 -8.32
CA LEU A 212 -17.12 10.07 -7.10
C LEU A 212 -17.03 11.59 -7.30
N THR A 213 -18.18 12.26 -7.28
CA THR A 213 -18.28 13.70 -7.56
C THR A 213 -18.33 14.57 -6.32
N THR A 214 -18.61 13.98 -5.16
CA THR A 214 -18.67 14.69 -3.88
C THR A 214 -17.37 14.43 -3.11
N LEU A 215 -16.54 15.47 -2.97
CA LEU A 215 -15.28 15.45 -2.24
C LEU A 215 -15.19 16.69 -1.33
N PRO A 216 -14.47 16.61 -0.20
CA PRO A 216 -13.81 15.41 0.32
C PRO A 216 -14.78 14.44 0.99
N ILE A 217 -14.39 13.17 1.05
CA ILE A 217 -15.02 12.16 1.92
C ILE A 217 -13.97 11.61 2.90
N TRP A 218 -14.41 11.17 4.06
CA TRP A 218 -13.53 10.65 5.09
C TRP A 218 -14.27 9.64 5.96
N HIS A 219 -13.50 8.70 6.52
CA HIS A 219 -14.03 7.71 7.43
C HIS A 219 -14.23 8.37 8.80
N ALA A 220 -15.49 8.60 9.16
CA ALA A 220 -15.86 9.35 10.36
C ALA A 220 -16.13 8.44 11.57
N ALA A 221 -16.36 7.14 11.33
CA ALA A 221 -16.58 6.16 12.39
C ALA A 221 -15.24 5.64 12.98
N PRO A 222 -15.20 5.26 14.27
CA PRO A 222 -14.00 4.69 14.88
C PRO A 222 -13.62 3.31 14.34
N PHE A 223 -14.56 2.59 13.75
CA PHE A 223 -14.34 1.27 13.16
C PHE A 223 -15.06 1.17 11.83
N HIS A 224 -14.43 0.47 10.90
CA HIS A 224 -15.08 -0.04 9.70
C HIS A 224 -16.21 -1.02 10.09
N GLU A 225 -17.32 -1.00 9.36
CA GLU A 225 -18.51 -1.86 9.53
C GLU A 225 -19.26 -1.70 10.88
N SER A 226 -18.91 -0.69 11.70
CA SER A 226 -19.71 -0.38 12.88
C SER A 226 -21.08 0.18 12.51
N ILE A 227 -22.03 0.15 13.45
CA ILE A 227 -23.35 0.81 13.26
C ILE A 227 -23.25 2.32 12.97
N ALA A 228 -22.13 2.95 13.33
CA ALA A 228 -21.84 4.35 13.05
C ALA A 228 -21.19 4.54 11.67
N ASP A 229 -20.70 3.47 11.05
CA ASP A 229 -20.08 3.46 9.73
C ASP A 229 -21.14 3.36 8.63
N THR A 230 -21.84 4.46 8.42
CA THR A 230 -22.94 4.57 7.45
C THR A 230 -22.79 5.81 6.58
N GLY A 231 -23.47 5.82 5.44
CA GLY A 231 -23.52 6.98 4.55
C GLY A 231 -22.13 7.39 4.03
N THR A 232 -21.71 8.62 4.33
CA THR A 232 -20.43 9.18 3.86
C THR A 232 -19.19 8.54 4.48
N SER A 233 -19.31 7.96 5.68
CA SER A 233 -18.20 7.23 6.33
C SER A 233 -17.88 5.97 5.54
N ALA A 234 -18.86 5.08 5.38
CA ALA A 234 -18.69 3.83 4.62
C ALA A 234 -18.37 4.03 3.13
N LEU A 235 -18.65 5.22 2.58
CA LEU A 235 -18.37 5.53 1.18
C LEU A 235 -16.87 5.49 0.85
N THR A 236 -15.99 5.70 1.84
CA THR A 236 -14.53 5.56 1.64
C THR A 236 -14.13 4.14 1.28
N ASP A 237 -14.86 3.14 1.79
CA ASP A 237 -14.54 1.72 1.61
C ASP A 237 -14.98 1.19 0.25
N SER A 238 -15.86 1.94 -0.43
CA SER A 238 -16.30 1.66 -1.80
C SER A 238 -15.30 2.14 -2.86
N ILE A 239 -14.27 2.91 -2.50
CA ILE A 239 -13.23 3.36 -3.44
C ILE A 239 -12.45 2.15 -3.95
N LYS A 240 -12.43 1.95 -5.27
CA LYS A 240 -11.64 0.89 -5.94
C LYS A 240 -10.50 1.43 -6.77
N LEU A 241 -10.58 2.68 -7.19
CA LEU A 241 -9.61 3.25 -8.12
C LEU A 241 -9.38 4.73 -7.83
N VAL A 242 -8.10 5.10 -7.76
CA VAL A 242 -7.62 6.47 -7.59
C VAL A 242 -7.00 6.92 -8.91
N GLU A 243 -7.58 7.92 -9.54
CA GLU A 243 -7.01 8.58 -10.71
C GLU A 243 -6.13 9.74 -10.27
N ILE A 244 -4.93 9.78 -10.81
CA ILE A 244 -3.89 10.72 -10.44
C ILE A 244 -3.44 11.45 -11.69
N ALA A 245 -3.54 12.78 -11.69
CA ALA A 245 -3.34 13.61 -12.87
C ALA A 245 -2.57 14.89 -12.53
N PHE A 246 -1.40 15.10 -13.14
CA PHE A 246 -0.59 16.29 -12.90
C PHE A 246 0.29 16.65 -14.10
N LYS A 247 0.81 17.87 -14.08
CA LYS A 247 1.79 18.38 -15.01
C LYS A 247 3.03 18.81 -14.24
N VAL A 248 4.20 18.35 -14.64
CA VAL A 248 5.48 18.84 -14.10
C VAL A 248 5.93 20.04 -14.92
N LYS A 249 6.25 21.14 -14.24
CA LYS A 249 6.83 22.33 -14.84
C LYS A 249 8.22 22.58 -14.28
N VAL A 250 9.21 22.54 -15.16
CA VAL A 250 10.58 22.94 -14.82
C VAL A 250 10.84 24.27 -15.51
N ARG A 251 10.98 25.33 -14.71
CA ARG A 251 11.26 26.68 -15.21
C ARG A 251 12.70 26.75 -15.71
N GLY A 252 12.87 27.20 -16.94
CA GLY A 252 14.17 27.61 -17.46
C GLY A 252 14.54 29.02 -16.98
N ARG A 253 15.72 29.52 -17.36
CA ARG A 253 16.14 30.91 -17.04
C ARG A 253 15.25 31.98 -17.68
N ARG A 254 14.51 31.60 -18.72
CA ARG A 254 13.54 32.44 -19.43
C ARG A 254 12.29 31.61 -19.72
N PRO A 255 11.12 32.25 -19.94
CA PRO A 255 9.86 31.54 -20.17
C PRO A 255 9.94 30.50 -21.29
N GLU A 256 10.60 30.83 -22.40
CA GLU A 256 10.77 29.96 -23.58
C GLU A 256 11.66 28.73 -23.35
N GLN A 257 12.34 28.65 -22.21
CA GLN A 257 13.18 27.53 -21.81
C GLN A 257 12.48 26.61 -20.78
N SER A 258 11.24 26.92 -20.42
CA SER A 258 10.47 26.08 -19.51
C SER A 258 9.97 24.85 -20.23
N VAL A 259 10.03 23.70 -19.55
CA VAL A 259 9.54 22.43 -20.08
C VAL A 259 8.39 21.95 -19.21
N GLU A 260 7.31 21.54 -19.88
CA GLU A 260 6.14 20.96 -19.24
C GLU A 260 5.96 19.50 -19.67
N ARG A 261 5.55 18.64 -18.72
CA ARG A 261 5.22 17.24 -18.97
C ARG A 261 4.00 16.82 -18.18
N SER A 262 2.95 16.46 -18.91
CA SER A 262 1.70 15.93 -18.34
C SER A 262 1.81 14.44 -18.05
N PHE A 263 1.16 14.01 -16.99
CA PHE A 263 1.08 12.63 -16.56
C PHE A 263 -0.33 12.36 -16.01
N ALA A 264 -0.89 11.20 -16.37
CA ALA A 264 -2.15 10.71 -15.83
C ALA A 264 -2.09 9.20 -15.69
N MET A 265 -2.56 8.69 -14.56
CA MET A 265 -2.66 7.25 -14.30
C MET A 265 -3.88 6.93 -13.46
N ALA A 266 -4.29 5.67 -13.49
CA ALA A 266 -5.27 5.10 -12.58
C ALA A 266 -4.60 4.01 -11.75
N VAL A 267 -4.79 4.05 -10.43
CA VAL A 267 -4.25 3.10 -9.48
C VAL A 267 -5.41 2.36 -8.83
N GLY A 268 -5.50 1.05 -9.05
CA GLY A 268 -6.47 0.21 -8.37
C GLY A 268 -6.03 -0.07 -6.93
N LEU A 269 -6.97 0.06 -5.99
CA LEU A 269 -6.78 -0.31 -4.59
C LEU A 269 -7.02 -1.82 -4.46
N ARG A 270 -5.94 -2.61 -4.54
CA ARG A 270 -6.05 -4.08 -4.67
C ARG A 270 -6.63 -4.75 -3.43
N ASN A 271 -6.42 -4.17 -2.26
CA ASN A 271 -6.94 -4.68 -1.00
C ASN A 271 -8.33 -4.14 -0.69
N ALA A 272 -8.87 -3.21 -1.48
CA ALA A 272 -10.21 -2.69 -1.29
C ALA A 272 -11.24 -3.79 -1.57
N GLY A 273 -11.94 -4.23 -0.53
CA GLY A 273 -12.87 -5.36 -0.56
C GLY A 273 -12.28 -6.72 -0.17
N LEU A 274 -10.97 -6.79 0.13
CA LEU A 274 -10.35 -7.95 0.79
C LEU A 274 -10.41 -7.86 2.32
N VAL A 275 -10.78 -6.69 2.87
CA VAL A 275 -10.86 -6.39 4.32
C VAL A 275 -12.09 -7.05 4.99
N ARG A 276 -12.78 -7.98 4.33
CA ARG A 276 -13.80 -8.85 4.97
C ARG A 276 -13.18 -9.96 5.85
N ASN A 277 -11.99 -9.73 6.37
CA ASN A 277 -11.44 -10.55 7.42
C ASN A 277 -11.83 -9.85 8.73
N ALA A 278 -12.92 -10.31 9.35
CA ALA A 278 -13.17 -10.11 10.77
C ALA A 278 -11.82 -10.14 11.49
N ALA A 279 -11.50 -9.10 12.26
CA ALA A 279 -10.29 -9.14 13.07
C ALA A 279 -10.48 -10.31 14.05
N CYS A 280 -9.73 -11.39 13.85
CA CYS A 280 -9.73 -12.51 14.78
C CYS A 280 -8.97 -12.03 16.02
N GLY A 281 -9.63 -12.05 17.17
CA GLY A 281 -9.01 -11.64 18.41
C GLY A 281 -8.36 -12.84 19.11
N ASP A 282 -8.81 -13.11 20.33
CA ASP A 282 -8.36 -14.27 21.11
C ASP A 282 -8.99 -15.57 20.54
N PRO A 283 -8.46 -16.76 20.87
CA PRO A 283 -9.12 -18.01 20.47
C PRO A 283 -10.60 -18.01 20.90
N PRO A 284 -11.51 -18.48 20.03
CA PRO A 284 -12.94 -18.25 20.20
C PRO A 284 -13.47 -18.91 21.47
N GLN A 285 -14.35 -18.21 22.18
CA GLN A 285 -15.02 -18.71 23.36
C GLN A 285 -16.27 -19.50 22.98
N LEU A 286 -16.15 -20.82 23.04
CA LEU A 286 -17.27 -21.72 22.79
C LEU A 286 -18.39 -21.52 23.82
N GLY A 287 -18.07 -21.66 25.12
CA GLY A 287 -19.00 -21.39 26.24
C GLY A 287 -20.26 -22.27 26.30
N VAL A 288 -20.35 -23.27 25.43
CA VAL A 288 -21.49 -24.20 25.32
C VAL A 288 -20.99 -25.64 25.35
N THR A 289 -21.87 -26.58 25.69
CA THR A 289 -21.58 -28.02 25.70
C THR A 289 -22.51 -28.72 24.71
N PRO A 290 -21.98 -29.58 23.81
CA PRO A 290 -22.82 -30.35 22.91
C PRO A 290 -23.60 -31.42 23.68
N THR A 291 -24.87 -31.59 23.33
CA THR A 291 -25.73 -32.67 23.82
C THR A 291 -25.78 -33.76 22.78
N ALA A 292 -25.57 -35.01 23.18
CA ALA A 292 -25.60 -36.17 22.27
C ALA A 292 -26.60 -37.20 22.80
N GLU A 293 -27.55 -37.60 21.94
CA GLU A 293 -28.63 -38.51 22.29
C GLU A 293 -28.80 -39.58 21.21
N LEU A 294 -29.04 -40.83 21.62
CA LEU A 294 -29.37 -41.91 20.71
C LEU A 294 -30.74 -41.63 20.08
N SER A 295 -30.79 -41.53 18.76
CA SER A 295 -31.98 -41.11 18.01
C SER A 295 -32.52 -42.17 17.06
N GLY A 296 -31.67 -43.07 16.57
CA GLY A 296 -32.01 -44.21 15.73
C GLY A 296 -31.59 -45.52 16.39
N LEU A 297 -32.41 -46.56 16.22
CA LEU A 297 -32.13 -47.92 16.72
C LEU A 297 -31.81 -48.90 15.58
N GLU A 298 -32.36 -48.67 14.37
CA GLU A 298 -32.07 -49.46 13.16
C GLU A 298 -32.17 -48.59 11.88
N PRO A 299 -31.03 -48.18 11.28
CA PRO A 299 -29.67 -48.27 11.82
C PRO A 299 -29.48 -47.38 13.06
N PRO A 300 -28.54 -47.70 13.96
CA PRO A 300 -28.26 -46.86 15.11
C PRO A 300 -27.73 -45.49 14.66
N SER A 301 -28.22 -44.43 15.28
CA SER A 301 -27.73 -43.07 15.03
C SER A 301 -27.72 -42.25 16.30
N VAL A 302 -26.78 -41.31 16.39
CA VAL A 302 -26.70 -40.34 17.49
C VAL A 302 -26.96 -38.95 16.94
N THR A 303 -27.94 -38.27 17.50
CA THR A 303 -28.18 -36.85 17.23
C THR A 303 -27.38 -36.02 18.22
N VAL A 304 -26.51 -35.16 17.69
CA VAL A 304 -25.75 -34.19 18.46
C VAL A 304 -26.31 -32.80 18.20
N SER A 305 -26.60 -32.05 19.26
CA SER A 305 -27.10 -30.67 19.17
C SER A 305 -26.32 -29.73 20.09
N TRP A 306 -26.19 -28.47 19.69
CA TRP A 306 -25.54 -27.44 20.50
C TRP A 306 -26.09 -26.05 20.18
N PRO A 307 -26.19 -25.15 21.17
CA PRO A 307 -26.48 -23.74 20.92
C PRO A 307 -25.31 -23.03 20.22
N PRO A 308 -25.53 -21.87 19.59
CA PRO A 308 -24.47 -20.97 19.14
C PRO A 308 -23.45 -20.66 20.26
N ALA A 309 -22.19 -20.46 19.87
CA ALA A 309 -21.12 -20.10 20.79
C ALA A 309 -21.34 -18.70 21.38
N ILE A 310 -20.69 -18.40 22.52
CA ILE A 310 -20.69 -17.06 23.10
C ILE A 310 -20.20 -16.03 22.07
N ASP A 311 -19.09 -16.34 21.40
CA ASP A 311 -18.50 -15.47 20.37
C ASP A 311 -19.20 -15.53 19.00
N GLU A 312 -20.28 -16.32 18.86
CA GLU A 312 -21.17 -16.20 17.70
C GLU A 312 -22.27 -15.15 17.95
N LEU A 313 -22.74 -15.01 19.18
CA LEU A 313 -23.86 -14.13 19.54
C LEU A 313 -23.43 -12.82 20.20
N SER A 314 -22.22 -12.78 20.76
CA SER A 314 -21.68 -11.67 21.54
C SER A 314 -20.14 -11.68 21.45
N GLY A 315 -19.44 -10.88 22.26
CA GLY A 315 -17.96 -10.91 22.27
C GLY A 315 -17.36 -10.39 20.97
N GLU A 316 -16.43 -11.16 20.39
CA GLU A 316 -15.65 -10.76 19.20
C GLU A 316 -16.36 -11.04 17.87
N LEU A 317 -17.46 -11.81 17.88
CA LEU A 317 -18.32 -12.07 16.71
C LEU A 317 -17.55 -12.64 15.51
N ASP A 318 -16.56 -13.49 15.76
CA ASP A 318 -15.55 -13.91 14.78
C ASP A 318 -15.49 -15.42 14.55
N VAL A 319 -16.41 -16.19 15.14
CA VAL A 319 -16.57 -17.62 14.84
C VAL A 319 -16.76 -17.81 13.33
N ARG A 320 -15.97 -18.71 12.73
CA ARG A 320 -16.04 -19.06 11.30
C ARG A 320 -16.45 -20.49 11.05
N GLN A 321 -16.22 -21.39 11.99
CA GLN A 321 -16.52 -22.80 11.82
C GLN A 321 -16.70 -23.51 13.16
N TYR A 322 -17.70 -24.38 13.25
CA TYR A 322 -17.79 -25.45 14.24
C TYR A 322 -17.15 -26.72 13.68
N THR A 323 -16.28 -27.34 14.46
CA THR A 323 -15.76 -28.68 14.16
C THR A 323 -16.23 -29.65 15.22
N LEU A 324 -16.98 -30.66 14.78
CA LEU A 324 -17.46 -31.74 15.61
C LEU A 324 -16.53 -32.93 15.49
N TYR A 325 -16.13 -33.48 16.64
CA TYR A 325 -15.28 -34.64 16.77
C TYR A 325 -16.05 -35.78 17.43
N ARG A 326 -15.70 -37.00 17.04
CA ARG A 326 -16.12 -38.22 17.71
C ARG A 326 -14.91 -38.94 18.28
N ARG A 327 -15.07 -39.48 19.49
CA ARG A 327 -14.10 -40.38 20.10
C ARG A 327 -14.81 -41.57 20.69
N GLU A 328 -14.41 -42.78 20.30
CA GLU A 328 -14.78 -44.00 21.02
C GLU A 328 -14.04 -44.01 22.36
N LEU A 329 -14.70 -44.43 23.45
CA LEU A 329 -14.10 -44.34 24.79
C LEU A 329 -12.81 -45.15 24.95
N SER A 330 -12.62 -46.20 24.14
CA SER A 330 -11.38 -46.99 24.08
C SER A 330 -10.29 -46.37 23.21
N GLU A 331 -10.59 -45.37 22.38
CA GLU A 331 -9.61 -44.67 21.56
C GLU A 331 -9.10 -43.39 22.25
N PRO A 332 -7.79 -43.11 22.22
CA PRO A 332 -7.23 -41.93 22.89
C PRO A 332 -7.48 -40.62 22.13
N VAL A 333 -7.58 -40.68 20.79
CA VAL A 333 -7.58 -39.50 19.92
C VAL A 333 -8.95 -39.27 19.30
N PRO A 334 -9.57 -38.09 19.46
CA PRO A 334 -10.82 -37.75 18.80
C PRO A 334 -10.59 -37.49 17.29
N ARG A 335 -11.57 -37.85 16.46
CA ARG A 335 -11.52 -37.65 15.00
C ARG A 335 -12.61 -36.66 14.56
N PRO A 336 -12.31 -35.71 13.66
CA PRO A 336 -13.33 -34.80 13.14
C PRO A 336 -14.31 -35.59 12.27
N ILE A 337 -15.60 -35.37 12.48
CA ILE A 337 -16.71 -36.03 11.75
C ILE A 337 -17.58 -35.04 11.00
N ALA A 338 -17.60 -33.77 11.41
CA ALA A 338 -18.34 -32.72 10.71
C ALA A 338 -17.71 -31.35 10.91
N SER A 339 -17.92 -30.49 9.92
CA SER A 339 -17.61 -29.07 9.97
C SER A 339 -18.85 -28.30 9.53
N LEU A 340 -19.32 -27.35 10.34
CA LEU A 340 -20.50 -26.55 10.04
C LEU A 340 -20.15 -25.06 10.11
N PRO A 341 -20.61 -24.23 9.16
CA PRO A 341 -20.48 -22.79 9.27
C PRO A 341 -21.44 -22.24 10.35
N PRO A 342 -21.10 -21.11 11.00
CA PRO A 342 -22.03 -20.39 11.86
C PRO A 342 -23.18 -19.80 11.03
N SER A 343 -24.30 -19.60 11.70
CA SER A 343 -25.56 -19.17 11.13
C SER A 343 -26.34 -18.45 12.22
N PRO A 344 -26.25 -17.10 12.29
CA PRO A 344 -26.83 -16.30 13.38
C PRO A 344 -28.36 -16.37 13.45
N GLU A 345 -29.02 -16.95 12.44
CA GLU A 345 -30.47 -17.17 12.40
C GLU A 345 -30.90 -18.47 13.10
N LEU A 346 -29.98 -19.39 13.42
CA LEU A 346 -30.30 -20.68 14.02
C LEU A 346 -30.18 -20.61 15.56
N PRO A 347 -31.25 -20.96 16.31
CA PRO A 347 -31.18 -21.00 17.77
C PRO A 347 -30.42 -22.22 18.31
N SER A 348 -30.17 -23.22 17.46
CA SER A 348 -29.43 -24.44 17.79
C SER A 348 -28.97 -25.14 16.51
N TYR A 349 -27.82 -25.79 16.57
CA TYR A 349 -27.28 -26.64 15.53
C TYR A 349 -27.61 -28.10 15.80
N THR A 350 -27.69 -28.90 14.75
CA THR A 350 -27.94 -30.34 14.88
C THR A 350 -27.15 -31.11 13.82
N TYR A 351 -26.55 -32.22 14.24
CA TYR A 351 -25.86 -33.17 13.38
C TYR A 351 -26.30 -34.59 13.74
N VAL A 352 -26.51 -35.46 12.75
CA VAL A 352 -26.86 -36.86 12.97
C VAL A 352 -25.68 -37.73 12.53
N ASP A 353 -25.04 -38.38 13.50
CA ASP A 353 -24.00 -39.37 13.26
C ASP A 353 -24.65 -40.73 13.00
N THR A 354 -24.43 -41.26 11.79
CA THR A 354 -24.94 -42.58 11.37
C THR A 354 -23.85 -43.65 11.32
N ASP A 355 -22.59 -43.27 11.58
CA ASP A 355 -21.43 -44.15 11.52
C ASP A 355 -21.09 -44.69 12.93
N VAL A 356 -22.11 -45.06 13.69
CA VAL A 356 -21.99 -45.58 15.07
C VAL A 356 -22.26 -47.08 15.12
N GLU A 357 -21.51 -47.78 15.96
CA GLU A 357 -21.58 -49.24 16.09
C GLU A 357 -22.23 -49.67 17.41
N VAL A 358 -23.08 -50.70 17.35
CA VAL A 358 -23.71 -51.32 18.52
C VAL A 358 -22.66 -51.92 19.45
N GLY A 359 -22.85 -51.74 20.76
CA GLY A 359 -21.94 -52.20 21.82
C GLY A 359 -20.76 -51.25 22.09
N LYS A 360 -20.68 -50.11 21.39
CA LYS A 360 -19.64 -49.10 21.59
C LYS A 360 -20.17 -47.90 22.39
N SER A 361 -19.24 -47.21 23.04
CA SER A 361 -19.52 -45.98 23.77
C SER A 361 -18.75 -44.82 23.15
N TYR A 362 -19.46 -43.75 22.81
CA TYR A 362 -18.90 -42.57 22.14
C TYR A 362 -19.02 -41.33 23.02
N ILE A 363 -18.04 -40.43 22.88
CA ILE A 363 -18.11 -39.06 23.36
C ILE A 363 -17.92 -38.11 22.17
N TYR A 364 -18.75 -37.07 22.10
CA TYR A 364 -18.68 -36.07 21.05
C TYR A 364 -18.03 -34.82 21.60
N LEU A 365 -17.09 -34.24 20.87
CA LEU A 365 -16.42 -33.00 21.25
C LEU A 365 -16.70 -31.92 20.21
N LEU A 366 -16.90 -30.71 20.69
CA LEU A 366 -17.17 -29.54 19.86
C LEU A 366 -16.08 -28.50 20.08
N GLY A 367 -15.59 -27.91 18.99
CA GLY A 367 -14.75 -26.72 19.05
C GLY A 367 -15.22 -25.67 18.05
N ALA A 368 -15.07 -24.41 18.40
CA ALA A 368 -15.22 -23.28 17.49
C ALA A 368 -13.83 -22.88 16.96
N THR A 369 -13.78 -22.43 15.71
CA THR A 369 -12.60 -21.89 15.04
C THR A 369 -12.96 -20.51 14.50
N ASP A 370 -12.08 -19.55 14.74
CA ASP A 370 -12.20 -18.18 14.26
C ASP A 370 -11.55 -18.05 12.86
N CYS A 371 -11.13 -16.85 12.48
CA CYS A 371 -10.43 -16.61 11.22
C CYS A 371 -8.89 -16.77 11.32
N THR A 372 -8.36 -17.19 12.47
CA THR A 372 -7.00 -17.72 12.65
C THR A 372 -7.04 -19.26 12.62
N PRO A 373 -5.89 -19.97 12.61
CA PRO A 373 -5.88 -21.41 12.85
C PRO A 373 -6.12 -21.80 14.33
N ALA A 374 -6.43 -20.86 15.23
CA ALA A 374 -6.71 -21.13 16.63
C ALA A 374 -8.10 -21.77 16.80
N GLN A 375 -8.20 -22.63 17.81
CA GLN A 375 -9.44 -23.32 18.15
C GLN A 375 -9.77 -23.08 19.62
N SER A 376 -11.06 -22.98 19.94
CA SER A 376 -11.55 -22.99 21.32
C SER A 376 -11.07 -24.23 22.07
N GLU A 377 -11.11 -24.17 23.41
CA GLU A 377 -11.12 -25.41 24.19
C GLU A 377 -12.30 -26.30 23.75
N LEU A 378 -12.04 -27.61 23.67
CA LEU A 378 -13.05 -28.58 23.23
C LEU A 378 -14.03 -28.86 24.37
N ALA A 379 -15.32 -28.62 24.13
CA ALA A 379 -16.38 -29.03 25.04
C ALA A 379 -16.85 -30.44 24.69
N ALA A 380 -17.05 -31.29 25.69
CA ALA A 380 -17.39 -32.70 25.49
C ALA A 380 -18.82 -33.01 25.96
N SER A 381 -19.53 -33.85 25.22
CA SER A 381 -20.85 -34.37 25.59
C SER A 381 -20.77 -35.38 26.73
N ALA A 382 -21.93 -35.80 27.24
CA ALA A 382 -22.03 -37.05 27.99
C ALA A 382 -21.66 -38.26 27.09
N VAL A 383 -21.26 -39.36 27.71
CA VAL A 383 -20.99 -40.62 27.01
C VAL A 383 -22.31 -41.23 26.54
N VAL A 384 -22.38 -41.59 25.26
CA VAL A 384 -23.52 -42.28 24.65
C VAL A 384 -23.17 -43.73 24.42
N LEU A 385 -23.92 -44.65 25.03
CA LEU A 385 -23.83 -46.08 24.79
C LEU A 385 -24.77 -46.45 23.64
N ILE A 386 -24.25 -47.12 22.62
CA ILE A 386 -25.08 -47.67 21.53
C ILE A 386 -25.54 -49.07 21.95
N ALA A 387 -26.68 -49.16 22.63
CA ALA A 387 -27.27 -50.43 23.03
C ALA A 387 -27.92 -51.15 21.83
N ALA A 388 -28.04 -52.48 21.92
CA ALA A 388 -28.81 -53.25 20.96
C ALA A 388 -30.32 -52.98 21.15
N PRO A 389 -31.16 -53.11 20.12
CA PRO A 389 -32.60 -53.00 20.29
C PRO A 389 -33.09 -54.13 21.21
N GLY A 390 -33.45 -53.81 22.47
CA GLY A 390 -34.07 -54.76 23.40
C GLY A 390 -33.44 -54.90 24.80
N ASP A 391 -32.43 -54.12 25.15
CA ASP A 391 -31.84 -54.04 26.50
C ASP A 391 -32.34 -52.83 27.32
#